data_AF-A0A6V8Q495-F1
#
_entry.id   AF-A0A6V8Q495-F1
#
_cell.length_a   1.000
_cell.length_b   1.000
_cell.length_c   1.000
_cell.angle_alpha   90.00
_cell.angle_beta   90.00
_cell.angle_gamma   90.00
#
_symmetry.space_group_name_H-M   'P 1'
#
loop_
_entity.id
_entity.type
_entity.pdbx_description
1 polymer ?
#
loop_
_entity_poly.entity_id
_entity_poly.type
_entity_poly.pdbx_seq_one_letter_code
_entity_poly.pdbx_strand_id
1 'polypeptide(L)'
;MHRGAPRRMKIVLFSREHIVERTANIVGCSEELKKETNATMSVEKTLVIGPTFEEMLHPEKIEPQVRQKALRMREEDPLDPINLYNITWRGPDNQIYYEIIPQELTNVEANIVVIYAKDFPTGSHKVGASYSILVEKELAGEVNPGIHVLVWPSTGNYGIGGAWVGCRMKFDSVVILPEEMSRERFEQIERYGGRVIKTPGGEANVKEIYDKSKELRASDPQRVRILNQFEEFGNYRFHYYVTGNTVVELAAKLARQGIGKGKVAAFVSAMGSAGTIAAGDRLKQKWPDHKIVGLEPIQCPTLYWNGYGSHDIQGIGDKHATWIHNVWNMDALMCIDDIECKKGLQFLVEQPGRKILVDRYGLPEGKVEKMSQIFGISGVCNLLGAIKTAKFYGYGRDDVIVTVCTDAIDRYWSVMEQMSRTYGKMDETEAAARLVSIFHHQKLDWIKEGTRQTHNQWHNLKYFTWVEQQGKSVEELDAQRDPQWWLTQQVRVADIDRLIEKSRK
;
A
#
# COMPACT_ATOMS: atom_id res chain seq x y z
N MET A 1 -35.39 2.07 49.35
CA MET A 1 -35.38 3.46 48.84
C MET A 1 -33.99 4.05 49.05
N HIS A 2 -33.20 4.23 47.98
CA HIS A 2 -32.33 5.41 47.77
C HIS A 2 -31.60 5.22 46.42
N ARG A 3 -31.94 6.09 45.47
CA ARG A 3 -31.33 6.16 44.13
C ARG A 3 -30.04 6.98 44.24
N GLY A 4 -28.91 6.43 43.81
CA GLY A 4 -27.67 7.18 43.59
C GLY A 4 -27.53 7.55 42.11
N ALA A 5 -27.47 8.85 41.82
CA ALA A 5 -27.29 9.40 40.48
C ALA A 5 -25.85 9.16 39.94
N PRO A 6 -25.65 9.04 38.61
CA PRO A 6 -24.31 8.94 38.04
C PRO A 6 -23.62 10.32 38.02
N ARG A 7 -22.34 10.33 38.43
CA ARG A 7 -21.47 11.52 38.38
C ARG A 7 -21.26 11.97 36.94
N ARG A 8 -21.57 13.23 36.64
CA ARG A 8 -21.20 13.91 35.38
C ARG A 8 -19.68 13.95 35.23
N MET A 9 -19.18 13.36 34.14
CA MET A 9 -17.83 13.56 33.65
C MET A 9 -17.73 15.00 33.12
N LYS A 10 -16.79 15.79 33.65
CA LYS A 10 -16.47 17.13 33.11
C LYS A 10 -15.77 16.93 31.77
N ILE A 11 -16.42 17.36 30.69
CA ILE A 11 -15.77 17.60 29.40
C ILE A 11 -14.85 18.80 29.60
N VAL A 12 -13.54 18.59 29.50
CA VAL A 12 -12.56 19.67 29.43
C VAL A 12 -12.56 20.14 27.98
N LEU A 13 -13.28 21.23 27.70
CA LEU A 13 -13.17 21.98 26.46
C LEU A 13 -11.79 22.65 26.45
N PHE A 14 -10.87 22.14 25.63
CA PHE A 14 -9.64 22.86 25.31
C PHE A 14 -10.01 24.11 24.50
N SER A 15 -9.64 25.28 25.00
CA SER A 15 -9.85 26.56 24.32
C SER A 15 -9.01 26.62 23.03
N ARG A 16 -9.55 27.30 22.01
CA ARG A 16 -8.92 27.53 20.70
C ARG A 16 -7.52 28.17 20.77
N GLU A 17 -7.10 28.68 21.91
CA GLU A 17 -5.85 29.43 22.09
C GLU A 17 -4.61 28.51 22.19
N HIS A 18 -4.74 27.29 22.72
CA HIS A 18 -3.59 26.37 22.85
C HIS A 18 -3.16 25.67 21.55
N ILE A 19 -3.97 25.73 20.49
CA ILE A 19 -3.62 25.20 19.16
C ILE A 19 -2.81 26.23 18.35
N VAL A 20 -2.96 27.52 18.64
CA VAL A 20 -2.27 28.60 17.92
C VAL A 20 -0.78 28.65 18.27
N GLU A 21 -0.40 28.39 19.53
CA GLU A 21 1.00 28.43 19.97
C GLU A 21 1.89 27.35 19.35
N ARG A 22 1.36 26.14 19.08
CA ARG A 22 2.15 25.08 18.41
C ARG A 22 2.27 25.27 16.91
N THR A 23 1.34 26.01 16.30
CA THR A 23 1.39 26.34 14.87
C THR A 23 2.38 27.48 14.61
N ALA A 24 2.55 28.40 15.57
CA ALA A 24 3.50 29.52 15.49
C ALA A 24 4.97 29.09 15.44
N ASN A 25 5.36 27.99 16.10
CA ASN A 25 6.72 27.46 16.05
C ASN A 25 7.14 26.88 14.68
N ILE A 26 6.20 26.74 13.73
CA ILE A 26 6.50 26.36 12.33
C ILE A 26 6.72 27.62 11.46
N VAL A 27 6.30 28.80 11.93
CA VAL A 27 6.27 30.06 11.15
C VAL A 27 7.29 31.11 11.65
N GLY A 28 7.84 30.93 12.86
CA GLY A 28 8.77 31.86 13.51
C GLY A 28 10.23 31.72 13.10
N CYS A 29 10.56 32.00 11.84
CA CYS A 29 11.96 32.24 11.41
C CYS A 29 12.01 33.16 10.17
N SER A 30 11.12 34.16 10.09
CA SER A 30 10.83 34.87 8.83
C SER A 30 11.19 36.36 8.81
N GLU A 31 11.92 36.90 9.79
CA GLU A 31 12.31 38.33 9.77
C GLU A 31 13.81 38.58 9.58
N GLU A 32 14.70 37.69 10.02
CA GLU A 32 16.14 37.87 9.76
C GLU A 32 16.58 37.41 8.35
N LEU A 33 15.80 36.55 7.69
CA LEU A 33 16.05 36.10 6.30
C LEU A 33 15.58 37.09 5.21
N LYS A 34 14.79 38.11 5.57
CA LYS A 34 14.21 39.06 4.60
C LYS A 34 15.20 40.11 4.07
N LYS A 35 16.40 40.23 4.65
CA LYS A 35 17.41 41.21 4.22
C LYS A 35 18.45 40.67 3.24
N GLU A 36 18.46 39.37 2.94
CA GLU A 36 19.37 38.78 1.95
C GLU A 36 18.72 38.44 0.59
N THR A 37 17.40 38.57 0.44
CA THR A 37 16.68 38.12 -0.77
C THR A 37 16.54 39.17 -1.87
N ASN A 38 17.60 39.94 -2.15
CA ASN A 38 17.71 40.80 -3.34
C ASN A 38 18.84 40.38 -4.29
N ALA A 39 19.13 39.07 -4.32
CA ALA A 39 19.91 38.46 -5.39
C ALA A 39 19.02 37.49 -6.16
N THR A 40 18.74 37.81 -7.43
CA THR A 40 18.24 36.89 -8.44
C THR A 40 19.20 35.71 -8.55
N MET A 41 18.98 34.68 -7.74
CA MET A 41 19.61 33.38 -7.92
C MET A 41 18.70 32.56 -8.82
N SER A 42 19.15 32.35 -10.06
CA SER A 42 18.74 31.20 -10.84
C SER A 42 19.14 29.95 -10.04
N VAL A 43 18.24 29.42 -9.22
CA VAL A 43 18.43 28.11 -8.62
C VAL A 43 18.44 27.13 -9.77
N GLU A 44 19.62 26.66 -10.18
CA GLU A 44 19.76 25.55 -11.10
C GLU A 44 18.85 24.43 -10.61
N LYS A 45 17.94 23.98 -11.47
CA LYS A 45 16.94 22.97 -11.16
C LYS A 45 17.66 21.62 -11.10
N THR A 46 18.39 21.34 -10.01
CA THR A 46 19.08 20.06 -9.82
C THR A 46 18.06 19.01 -9.41
N LEU A 47 17.39 18.42 -10.40
CA LEU A 47 16.44 17.33 -10.21
C LEU A 47 17.17 16.13 -9.61
N VAL A 48 16.66 15.58 -8.51
CA VAL A 48 17.24 14.36 -7.91
C VAL A 48 16.44 13.16 -8.39
N ILE A 49 16.77 12.66 -9.58
CA ILE A 49 15.95 11.66 -10.26
C ILE A 49 16.50 10.25 -10.03
N GLY A 50 15.66 9.41 -9.41
CA GLY A 50 15.87 7.96 -9.24
C GLY A 50 15.61 7.14 -10.52
N PRO A 51 15.30 5.83 -10.43
CA PRO A 51 15.14 4.90 -11.56
C PRO A 51 13.91 5.19 -12.46
N THR A 52 13.97 4.75 -13.72
CA THR A 52 12.80 4.64 -14.61
C THR A 52 11.87 3.52 -14.14
N PHE A 53 10.62 3.46 -14.62
CA PHE A 53 9.76 2.30 -14.42
C PHE A 53 10.39 1.02 -14.97
N GLU A 54 11.05 1.11 -16.13
CA GLU A 54 11.78 -0.01 -16.71
C GLU A 54 12.96 -0.48 -15.84
N GLU A 55 13.73 0.42 -15.24
CA GLU A 55 14.80 0.06 -14.29
C GLU A 55 14.25 -0.48 -12.96
N MET A 56 13.09 -0.01 -12.49
CA MET A 56 12.41 -0.60 -11.33
C MET A 56 11.93 -2.03 -11.60
N LEU A 57 11.50 -2.32 -12.84
CA LEU A 57 11.10 -3.65 -13.28
C LEU A 57 12.33 -4.56 -13.52
N HIS A 58 13.36 -4.02 -14.16
CA HIS A 58 14.58 -4.70 -14.60
C HIS A 58 15.82 -3.96 -14.05
N PRO A 59 16.17 -4.15 -12.77
CA PRO A 59 17.29 -3.47 -12.14
C PRO A 59 18.66 -3.84 -12.75
N GLU A 60 18.74 -4.91 -13.54
CA GLU A 60 19.91 -5.23 -14.36
C GLU A 60 20.16 -4.25 -15.52
N LYS A 61 19.16 -3.41 -15.88
CA LYS A 61 19.31 -2.35 -16.88
C LYS A 61 19.87 -1.06 -16.29
N ILE A 62 19.91 -0.94 -14.96
CA ILE A 62 20.56 0.19 -14.28
C ILE A 62 22.05 0.14 -14.59
N GLU A 63 22.67 1.31 -14.76
CA GLU A 63 24.11 1.41 -14.99
C GLU A 63 24.89 0.60 -13.93
N PRO A 64 25.84 -0.27 -14.32
CA PRO A 64 26.46 -1.22 -13.40
C PRO A 64 27.08 -0.60 -12.14
N GLN A 65 27.75 0.55 -12.23
CA GLN A 65 28.34 1.21 -11.07
C GLN A 65 27.26 1.76 -10.12
N VAL A 66 26.19 2.35 -10.67
CA VAL A 66 25.01 2.79 -9.91
C VAL A 66 24.35 1.61 -9.20
N ARG A 67 24.13 0.48 -9.90
CA ARG A 67 23.51 -0.71 -9.31
C ARG A 67 24.36 -1.32 -8.20
N GLN A 68 25.67 -1.46 -8.41
CA GLN A 68 26.60 -1.95 -7.38
C GLN A 68 26.62 -1.04 -6.16
N LYS A 69 26.68 0.29 -6.37
CA LYS A 69 26.62 1.26 -5.28
C LYS A 69 25.28 1.16 -4.53
N ALA A 70 24.15 1.08 -5.24
CA ALA A 70 22.84 0.94 -4.64
C ALA A 70 22.75 -0.30 -3.74
N LEU A 71 23.22 -1.45 -4.22
CA LEU A 71 23.21 -2.69 -3.43
C LEU A 71 24.09 -2.60 -2.19
N ARG A 72 25.26 -1.95 -2.28
CA ARG A 72 26.14 -1.75 -1.13
C ARG A 72 25.53 -0.79 -0.10
N MET A 73 25.03 0.36 -0.56
CA MET A 73 24.44 1.38 0.31
C MET A 73 23.14 0.91 0.97
N ARG A 74 22.45 -0.09 0.40
CA ARG A 74 21.29 -0.72 1.05
C ARG A 74 21.61 -1.21 2.46
N GLU A 75 22.82 -1.74 2.68
CA GLU A 75 23.26 -2.26 3.97
C GLU A 75 24.04 -1.22 4.78
N GLU A 76 24.91 -0.44 4.12
CA GLU A 76 25.82 0.50 4.78
C GLU A 76 25.13 1.80 5.24
N ASP A 77 24.27 2.38 4.40
CA ASP A 77 23.48 3.57 4.73
C ASP A 77 22.15 3.53 3.95
N PRO A 78 21.10 2.92 4.53
CA PRO A 78 19.77 2.81 3.91
C PRO A 78 19.10 4.15 3.58
N LEU A 79 19.67 5.28 4.03
CA LEU A 79 19.18 6.63 3.75
C LEU A 79 19.96 7.33 2.62
N ASP A 80 21.01 6.73 2.06
CA ASP A 80 21.66 7.29 0.87
C ASP A 80 20.65 7.38 -0.30
N PRO A 81 20.52 8.53 -0.99
CA PRO A 81 19.62 8.70 -2.14
C PRO A 81 19.80 7.69 -3.26
N ILE A 82 20.96 7.05 -3.40
CA ILE A 82 21.20 5.98 -4.37
C ILE A 82 20.23 4.80 -4.17
N ASN A 83 19.70 4.62 -2.96
CA ASN A 83 18.74 3.57 -2.65
C ASN A 83 17.39 3.74 -3.37
N LEU A 84 17.12 4.88 -4.03
CA LEU A 84 15.99 5.01 -4.96
C LEU A 84 16.05 3.92 -6.05
N TYR A 85 17.26 3.52 -6.46
CA TYR A 85 17.51 2.44 -7.43
C TYR A 85 17.31 1.02 -6.86
N ASN A 86 16.94 0.90 -5.58
CA ASN A 86 16.55 -0.38 -4.96
C ASN A 86 15.02 -0.54 -4.86
N ILE A 87 14.23 0.38 -5.42
CA ILE A 87 12.78 0.24 -5.52
C ILE A 87 12.45 -0.80 -6.61
N THR A 88 12.38 -2.06 -6.24
CA THR A 88 12.14 -3.17 -7.19
C THR A 88 11.61 -4.42 -6.47
N TRP A 89 10.92 -5.29 -7.21
CA TRP A 89 10.50 -6.61 -6.73
C TRP A 89 11.61 -7.67 -6.78
N ARG A 90 12.86 -7.28 -7.03
CA ARG A 90 13.96 -8.21 -7.30
C ARG A 90 15.14 -8.07 -6.34
N GLY A 91 15.74 -9.23 -6.06
CA GLY A 91 16.96 -9.39 -5.29
C GLY A 91 18.21 -8.81 -5.95
N PRO A 92 19.33 -8.79 -5.21
CA PRO A 92 20.66 -8.53 -5.78
C PRO A 92 21.03 -9.48 -6.93
N ASP A 93 20.45 -10.67 -6.94
CA ASP A 93 20.58 -11.71 -7.97
C ASP A 93 19.53 -11.59 -9.11
N ASN A 94 18.79 -10.47 -9.13
CA ASN A 94 17.68 -10.16 -10.04
C ASN A 94 16.52 -11.17 -10.00
N GLN A 95 16.47 -12.05 -8.99
CA GLN A 95 15.36 -12.96 -8.79
C GLN A 95 14.19 -12.22 -8.15
N ILE A 96 12.98 -12.50 -8.64
CA ILE A 96 11.74 -11.95 -8.08
C ILE A 96 11.56 -12.46 -6.65
N TYR A 97 11.18 -11.58 -5.74
CA TYR A 97 10.78 -11.92 -4.37
C TYR A 97 9.39 -12.55 -4.37
N TYR A 98 9.34 -13.89 -4.29
CA TYR A 98 8.08 -14.62 -4.15
C TYR A 98 8.20 -15.84 -3.24
N GLU A 99 7.04 -16.32 -2.79
CA GLU A 99 6.88 -17.59 -2.08
C GLU A 99 5.62 -18.31 -2.58
N ILE A 100 5.71 -19.62 -2.79
CA ILE A 100 4.55 -20.47 -3.06
C ILE A 100 4.04 -20.97 -1.72
N ILE A 101 2.80 -20.62 -1.39
CA ILE A 101 2.21 -20.94 -0.09
C ILE A 101 1.79 -22.42 -0.09
N PRO A 102 2.21 -23.19 0.94
CA PRO A 102 2.00 -24.65 0.98
C PRO A 102 0.52 -25.01 1.11
N GLN A 103 0.11 -26.12 0.49
CA GLN A 103 -1.26 -26.64 0.56
C GLN A 103 -1.63 -27.05 1.99
N GLU A 104 -0.65 -27.44 2.80
CA GLU A 104 -0.79 -27.73 4.23
C GLU A 104 -1.34 -26.53 5.02
N LEU A 105 -1.03 -25.31 4.56
CA LEU A 105 -1.60 -24.09 5.11
C LEU A 105 -2.92 -23.72 4.43
N THR A 106 -2.99 -23.76 3.10
CA THR A 106 -4.12 -23.18 2.33
C THR A 106 -5.32 -24.11 2.20
N ASN A 107 -5.10 -25.42 2.27
CA ASN A 107 -6.08 -26.48 2.01
C ASN A 107 -6.83 -26.33 0.68
N VAL A 108 -6.14 -25.87 -0.37
CA VAL A 108 -6.66 -25.81 -1.75
C VAL A 108 -5.64 -26.39 -2.72
N GLU A 109 -6.10 -27.03 -3.80
CA GLU A 109 -5.18 -27.56 -4.82
C GLU A 109 -4.52 -26.47 -5.67
N ALA A 110 -5.13 -25.29 -5.80
CA ALA A 110 -4.59 -24.19 -6.57
C ALA A 110 -3.26 -23.67 -6.00
N ASN A 111 -2.34 -23.31 -6.89
CA ASN A 111 -1.05 -22.75 -6.49
C ASN A 111 -1.25 -21.29 -6.08
N ILE A 112 -1.18 -21.02 -4.78
CA ILE A 112 -1.21 -19.65 -4.27
C ILE A 112 0.23 -19.13 -4.14
N VAL A 113 0.53 -18.06 -4.84
CA VAL A 113 1.84 -17.42 -4.86
C VAL A 113 1.74 -16.01 -4.32
N VAL A 114 2.60 -15.68 -3.36
CA VAL A 114 2.74 -14.32 -2.85
C VAL A 114 4.00 -13.70 -3.42
N ILE A 115 3.91 -12.50 -3.98
CA ILE A 115 5.07 -11.62 -4.12
C ILE A 115 5.18 -10.77 -2.85
N TYR A 116 6.37 -10.51 -2.34
CA TYR A 116 6.53 -9.81 -1.05
C TYR A 116 7.46 -8.61 -1.14
N ALA A 117 7.14 -7.58 -0.36
CA ALA A 117 7.82 -6.29 -0.42
C ALA A 117 8.71 -5.98 0.79
N LYS A 118 8.96 -6.97 1.68
CA LYS A 118 9.79 -6.84 2.88
C LYS A 118 11.17 -6.21 2.58
N ASP A 119 11.74 -6.52 1.42
CA ASP A 119 13.10 -6.08 1.04
C ASP A 119 13.11 -4.79 0.20
N PHE A 120 11.97 -4.09 0.08
CA PHE A 120 11.94 -2.73 -0.47
C PHE A 120 12.62 -1.76 0.51
N PRO A 121 13.12 -0.59 0.05
CA PRO A 121 13.87 0.35 0.91
C PRO A 121 13.17 0.76 2.22
N THR A 122 11.84 0.75 2.24
CA THR A 122 11.03 1.05 3.43
C THR A 122 10.23 -0.15 3.93
N GLY A 123 10.66 -1.38 3.64
CA GLY A 123 9.95 -2.60 4.03
C GLY A 123 8.54 -2.76 3.45
N SER A 124 8.19 -1.97 2.43
CA SER A 124 6.88 -1.99 1.78
C SER A 124 6.95 -1.43 0.37
N HIS A 125 6.13 -1.97 -0.54
CA HIS A 125 6.07 -1.52 -1.94
C HIS A 125 5.50 -0.11 -2.11
N LYS A 126 4.89 0.47 -1.06
CA LYS A 126 4.33 1.83 -1.10
C LYS A 126 5.39 2.92 -1.36
N VAL A 127 6.67 2.63 -1.14
CA VAL A 127 7.78 3.50 -1.58
C VAL A 127 7.81 3.68 -3.10
N GLY A 128 7.44 2.65 -3.87
CA GLY A 128 7.35 2.74 -5.33
C GLY A 128 6.23 3.66 -5.80
N ALA A 129 5.07 3.60 -5.16
CA ALA A 129 3.99 4.56 -5.40
C ALA A 129 4.40 5.99 -5.02
N SER A 130 5.05 6.16 -3.88
CA SER A 130 5.52 7.48 -3.39
C SER A 130 6.54 8.11 -4.36
N TYR A 131 7.52 7.31 -4.80
CA TYR A 131 8.51 7.71 -5.79
C TYR A 131 7.88 8.06 -7.14
N SER A 132 7.01 7.19 -7.65
CA SER A 132 6.38 7.36 -8.97
C SER A 132 5.49 8.61 -9.02
N ILE A 133 4.77 8.93 -7.95
CA ILE A 133 4.00 10.18 -7.87
C ILE A 133 4.95 11.40 -7.86
N LEU A 134 5.98 11.37 -7.03
CA LEU A 134 6.88 12.51 -6.87
C LEU A 134 7.68 12.80 -8.15
N VAL A 135 8.27 11.76 -8.76
CA VAL A 135 9.07 11.94 -9.98
C VAL A 135 8.23 12.50 -11.12
N GLU A 136 6.98 12.06 -11.27
CA GLU A 136 6.09 12.61 -12.28
C GLU A 136 5.78 14.09 -12.05
N LYS A 137 5.47 14.48 -10.82
CA LYS A 137 5.22 15.89 -10.48
C LYS A 137 6.47 16.75 -10.67
N GLU A 138 7.64 16.21 -10.37
CA GLU A 138 8.91 16.91 -10.53
C GLU A 138 9.23 17.14 -12.02
N LEU A 139 9.02 16.11 -12.86
CA LEU A 139 9.16 16.20 -14.32
C LEU A 139 8.16 17.16 -14.94
N ALA A 140 6.93 17.21 -14.42
CA ALA A 140 5.91 18.17 -14.82
C ALA A 140 6.18 19.60 -14.31
N GLY A 141 7.16 19.79 -13.42
CA GLY A 141 7.48 21.08 -12.81
C GLY A 141 6.47 21.56 -11.75
N GLU A 142 5.59 20.67 -11.28
CA GLU A 142 4.60 20.98 -10.23
C GLU A 142 5.24 21.11 -8.84
N VAL A 143 6.38 20.45 -8.64
CA VAL A 143 7.19 20.49 -7.43
C VAL A 143 8.64 20.85 -7.76
N ASN A 144 9.35 21.37 -6.76
CA ASN A 144 10.74 21.83 -6.89
C ASN A 144 11.41 21.72 -5.49
N PRO A 145 12.53 20.98 -5.37
CA PRO A 145 13.29 20.91 -4.13
C PRO A 145 13.66 22.29 -3.57
N GLY A 146 13.71 22.43 -2.24
CA GLY A 146 14.04 23.70 -1.56
C GLY A 146 12.93 24.78 -1.58
N ILE A 147 11.99 24.73 -2.52
CA ILE A 147 10.85 25.65 -2.59
C ILE A 147 9.64 25.03 -1.89
N HIS A 148 9.26 23.83 -2.33
CA HIS A 148 8.00 23.20 -1.96
C HIS A 148 8.16 22.26 -0.75
N VAL A 149 7.11 22.23 0.07
CA VAL A 149 6.96 21.24 1.15
C VAL A 149 5.96 20.20 0.67
N LEU A 150 6.37 18.93 0.65
CA LEU A 150 5.53 17.81 0.25
C LEU A 150 4.69 17.34 1.43
N VAL A 151 3.39 17.17 1.19
CA VAL A 151 2.45 16.62 2.16
C VAL A 151 1.95 15.27 1.66
N TRP A 152 2.11 14.26 2.50
CA TRP A 152 1.80 12.86 2.21
C TRP A 152 0.59 12.41 3.06
N PRO A 153 -0.65 12.58 2.57
CA PRO A 153 -1.84 12.08 3.25
C PRO A 153 -1.85 10.55 3.23
N SER A 154 -1.82 9.92 4.41
CA SER A 154 -1.65 8.47 4.52
C SER A 154 -2.27 7.90 5.78
N THR A 155 -2.75 6.66 5.71
CA THR A 155 -3.14 5.84 6.86
C THR A 155 -2.02 4.88 7.29
N GLY A 156 -0.94 4.73 6.50
CA GLY A 156 0.18 3.86 6.87
C GLY A 156 1.42 4.00 5.99
N ASN A 157 1.78 2.92 5.30
CA ASN A 157 3.06 2.76 4.58
C ASN A 157 3.31 3.78 3.46
N TYR A 158 2.28 4.41 2.89
CA TYR A 158 2.47 5.46 1.88
C TYR A 158 3.16 6.70 2.45
N GLY A 159 2.78 7.13 3.66
CA GLY A 159 3.43 8.24 4.36
C GLY A 159 4.87 7.93 4.73
N ILE A 160 5.15 6.69 5.17
CA ILE A 160 6.52 6.22 5.44
C ILE A 160 7.37 6.26 4.15
N GLY A 161 6.82 5.74 3.05
CA GLY A 161 7.43 5.81 1.73
C GLY A 161 7.67 7.25 1.28
N GLY A 162 6.69 8.13 1.44
CA GLY A 162 6.75 9.55 1.11
C GLY A 162 7.80 10.31 1.90
N ALA A 163 7.85 10.12 3.22
CA ALA A 163 8.91 10.67 4.06
C ALA A 163 10.29 10.19 3.60
N TRP A 164 10.42 8.90 3.26
CA TRP A 164 11.68 8.36 2.81
C TRP A 164 12.12 8.90 1.45
N VAL A 165 11.23 8.89 0.46
CA VAL A 165 11.52 9.37 -0.90
C VAL A 165 11.73 10.88 -0.91
N GLY A 166 10.80 11.65 -0.33
CA GLY A 166 10.83 13.10 -0.38
C GLY A 166 12.11 13.66 0.21
N CYS A 167 12.54 13.19 1.38
CA CYS A 167 13.81 13.62 1.98
C CYS A 167 15.03 13.24 1.10
N ARG A 168 15.00 12.09 0.43
CA ARG A 168 16.10 11.64 -0.46
C ARG A 168 16.14 12.38 -1.78
N MET A 169 15.00 12.91 -2.21
CA MET A 169 14.89 13.84 -3.34
C MET A 169 15.01 15.31 -2.90
N LYS A 170 15.51 15.58 -1.69
CA LYS A 170 15.79 16.92 -1.12
C LYS A 170 14.55 17.80 -0.90
N PHE A 171 13.41 17.19 -0.63
CA PHE A 171 12.19 17.88 -0.24
C PHE A 171 11.95 17.81 1.27
N ASP A 172 11.47 18.92 1.82
CA ASP A 172 10.80 18.91 3.11
C ASP A 172 9.53 18.06 3.01
N SER A 173 9.40 17.07 3.89
CA SER A 173 8.30 16.11 3.86
C SER A 173 7.50 16.13 5.16
N VAL A 174 6.17 16.21 5.01
CA VAL A 174 5.20 16.16 6.11
C VAL A 174 4.22 15.03 5.84
N VAL A 175 4.09 14.10 6.78
CA VAL A 175 3.11 13.02 6.72
C VAL A 175 1.93 13.39 7.59
N ILE A 176 0.72 13.28 7.05
CA ILE A 176 -0.51 13.34 7.84
C ILE A 176 -0.92 11.90 8.12
N LEU A 177 -1.01 11.51 9.39
CA LEU A 177 -1.26 10.13 9.82
C LEU A 177 -2.25 10.09 11.00
N PRO A 178 -3.25 9.18 11.03
CA PRO A 178 -4.16 9.03 12.16
C PRO A 178 -3.43 8.61 13.44
N GLU A 179 -3.88 9.10 14.60
CA GLU A 179 -3.20 8.90 15.87
C GLU A 179 -3.28 7.48 16.45
N GLU A 180 -4.27 6.68 16.04
CA GLU A 180 -4.44 5.28 16.47
C GLU A 180 -3.56 4.29 15.70
N MET A 181 -2.71 4.76 14.77
CA MET A 181 -1.74 3.91 14.06
C MET A 181 -0.64 3.37 14.98
N SER A 182 0.02 2.30 14.55
CA SER A 182 1.07 1.67 15.37
C SER A 182 2.24 2.63 15.63
N ARG A 183 2.84 2.50 16.81
CA ARG A 183 3.92 3.38 17.28
C ARG A 183 5.15 3.31 16.38
N GLU A 184 5.43 2.11 15.87
CA GLU A 184 6.51 1.80 14.95
C GLU A 184 6.44 2.66 13.66
N ARG A 185 5.23 3.05 13.21
CA ARG A 185 5.09 3.90 12.02
C ARG A 185 5.55 5.34 12.27
N PHE A 186 5.21 5.91 13.41
CA PHE A 186 5.62 7.27 13.77
C PHE A 186 7.14 7.37 13.88
N GLU A 187 7.75 6.41 14.58
CA GLU A 187 9.20 6.34 14.78
C GLU A 187 9.96 6.21 13.45
N GLN A 188 9.42 5.45 12.49
CA GLN A 188 10.02 5.33 11.17
C GLN A 188 9.98 6.64 10.36
N ILE A 189 8.87 7.37 10.39
CA ILE A 189 8.74 8.64 9.65
C ILE A 189 9.76 9.65 10.16
N GLU A 190 9.86 9.81 11.47
CA GLU A 190 10.82 10.72 12.11
C GLU A 190 12.26 10.32 11.82
N ARG A 191 12.60 9.02 11.92
CA ARG A 191 13.93 8.50 11.57
C ARG A 191 14.30 8.78 10.11
N TYR A 192 13.32 8.80 9.21
CA TYR A 192 13.53 9.12 7.80
C TYR A 192 13.66 10.62 7.52
N GLY A 193 13.52 11.49 8.52
CA GLY A 193 13.61 12.94 8.39
C GLY A 193 12.29 13.61 8.04
N GLY A 194 11.19 12.86 7.98
CA GLY A 194 9.85 13.39 7.78
C GLY A 194 9.26 13.94 9.09
N ARG A 195 8.43 14.97 8.97
CA ARG A 195 7.60 15.46 10.10
C ARG A 195 6.24 14.77 10.08
N VAL A 196 5.61 14.61 11.24
CA VAL A 196 4.27 14.02 11.35
C VAL A 196 3.26 15.03 11.89
N ILE A 197 2.09 15.08 11.25
CA ILE A 197 0.89 15.74 11.76
C ILE A 197 -0.13 14.64 12.06
N LYS A 198 -0.55 14.55 13.32
CA LYS A 198 -1.55 13.58 13.77
C LYS A 198 -2.96 14.09 13.50
N THR A 199 -3.84 13.21 13.02
CA THR A 199 -5.29 13.45 12.92
C THR A 199 -6.05 12.50 13.84
N PRO A 200 -7.24 12.87 14.34
CA PRO A 200 -8.08 11.94 15.09
C PRO A 200 -8.48 10.72 14.26
N GLY A 201 -8.67 9.57 14.92
CA GLY A 201 -9.17 8.34 14.33
C GLY A 201 -8.09 7.31 13.97
N GLY A 202 -8.52 6.27 13.25
CA GLY A 202 -7.73 5.08 12.95
C GLY A 202 -7.61 4.79 11.45
N GLU A 203 -7.50 3.50 11.11
CA GLU A 203 -7.13 3.05 9.75
C GLU A 203 -8.07 3.58 8.67
N ALA A 204 -9.37 3.60 8.95
CA ALA A 204 -10.39 3.95 7.98
C ALA A 204 -10.76 5.45 7.97
N ASN A 205 -10.00 6.33 8.64
CA ASN A 205 -10.31 7.76 8.83
C ASN A 205 -9.58 8.67 7.82
N VAL A 206 -10.02 8.63 6.55
CA VAL A 206 -9.41 9.45 5.48
C VAL A 206 -9.96 10.88 5.40
N LYS A 207 -11.18 11.12 5.88
CA LYS A 207 -11.79 12.47 5.84
C LYS A 207 -10.97 13.49 6.62
N GLU A 208 -10.57 13.15 7.83
CA GLU A 208 -9.78 14.02 8.70
C GLU A 208 -8.41 14.34 8.07
N ILE A 209 -7.81 13.36 7.38
CA ILE A 209 -6.58 13.55 6.61
C ILE A 209 -6.78 14.55 5.46
N TYR A 210 -7.91 14.47 4.74
CA TYR A 210 -8.23 15.42 3.67
C TYR A 210 -8.50 16.83 4.17
N ASP A 211 -9.26 16.96 5.26
CA ASP A 211 -9.53 18.27 5.85
C ASP A 211 -8.22 18.93 6.29
N LYS A 212 -7.32 18.18 6.93
CA LYS A 212 -6.00 18.69 7.32
C LYS A 212 -5.12 19.03 6.12
N SER A 213 -5.17 18.22 5.07
CA SER A 213 -4.44 18.49 3.81
C SER A 213 -4.89 19.81 3.18
N LYS A 214 -6.21 20.05 3.13
CA LYS A 214 -6.80 21.29 2.61
C LYS A 214 -6.40 22.50 3.46
N GLU A 215 -6.42 22.36 4.78
CA GLU A 215 -5.98 23.40 5.72
C GLU A 215 -4.51 23.81 5.46
N LEU A 216 -3.60 22.84 5.36
CA LEU A 216 -2.17 23.11 5.09
C LEU A 216 -1.95 23.74 3.72
N ARG A 217 -2.66 23.25 2.69
CA ARG A 217 -2.59 23.84 1.34
C ARG A 217 -3.10 25.28 1.33
N ALA A 218 -4.16 25.58 2.09
CA ALA A 218 -4.71 26.92 2.18
C ALA A 218 -3.81 27.88 2.99
N SER A 219 -3.08 27.38 3.99
CA SER A 219 -2.19 28.22 4.79
C SER A 219 -0.94 28.66 4.04
N ASP A 220 -0.44 27.87 3.08
CA ASP A 220 0.63 28.27 2.15
C ASP A 220 0.44 27.63 0.75
N PRO A 221 -0.41 28.23 -0.10
CA PRO A 221 -0.69 27.72 -1.44
C PRO A 221 0.52 27.77 -2.38
N GLN A 222 1.51 28.61 -2.07
CA GLN A 222 2.71 28.75 -2.90
C GLN A 222 3.68 27.59 -2.66
N ARG A 223 3.87 27.17 -1.40
CA ARG A 223 4.88 26.16 -1.05
C ARG A 223 4.32 24.75 -0.80
N VAL A 224 3.14 24.60 -0.19
CA VAL A 224 2.63 23.27 0.18
C VAL A 224 2.12 22.51 -1.03
N ARG A 225 2.59 21.28 -1.26
CA ARG A 225 2.14 20.42 -2.37
C ARG A 225 1.65 19.09 -1.82
N ILE A 226 0.37 18.77 -2.08
CA ILE A 226 -0.26 17.53 -1.60
C ILE A 226 -0.01 16.42 -2.62
N LEU A 227 0.56 15.30 -2.20
CA LEU A 227 0.81 14.13 -3.03
C LEU A 227 -0.18 13.03 -2.63
N ASN A 228 -1.40 13.12 -3.14
CA ASN A 228 -2.53 12.29 -2.72
C ASN A 228 -2.57 10.94 -3.46
N GLN A 229 -2.12 9.85 -2.83
CA GLN A 229 -2.08 8.50 -3.45
C GLN A 229 -3.42 8.00 -4.00
N PHE A 230 -4.54 8.59 -3.57
CA PHE A 230 -5.88 8.18 -3.97
C PHE A 230 -6.31 8.77 -5.32
N GLU A 231 -5.64 9.82 -5.81
CA GLU A 231 -5.90 10.44 -7.13
C GLU A 231 -4.70 10.49 -8.08
N GLU A 232 -3.50 10.34 -7.57
CA GLU A 232 -2.29 10.48 -8.36
C GLU A 232 -1.97 9.19 -9.11
N PHE A 233 -2.06 9.24 -10.44
CA PHE A 233 -1.89 8.07 -11.31
C PHE A 233 -0.46 7.47 -11.32
N GLY A 234 0.53 8.14 -10.73
CA GLY A 234 1.85 7.53 -10.51
C GLY A 234 1.77 6.26 -9.65
N ASN A 235 0.83 6.20 -8.71
CA ASN A 235 0.54 4.99 -7.93
C ASN A 235 -0.02 3.87 -8.82
N TYR A 236 -1.02 4.18 -9.66
CA TYR A 236 -1.57 3.24 -10.63
C TYR A 236 -0.50 2.72 -11.60
N ARG A 237 0.29 3.61 -12.20
CA ARG A 237 1.32 3.27 -13.20
C ARG A 237 2.43 2.40 -12.63
N PHE A 238 2.90 2.67 -11.41
CA PHE A 238 3.88 1.82 -10.74
C PHE A 238 3.42 0.37 -10.70
N HIS A 239 2.19 0.12 -10.25
CA HIS A 239 1.69 -1.24 -10.11
C HIS A 239 1.25 -1.86 -11.43
N TYR A 240 0.61 -1.10 -12.32
CA TYR A 240 0.28 -1.57 -13.66
C TYR A 240 1.53 -2.05 -14.40
N TYR A 241 2.59 -1.24 -14.41
CA TYR A 241 3.79 -1.53 -15.18
C TYR A 241 4.78 -2.43 -14.42
N VAL A 242 5.25 -2.01 -13.24
CA VAL A 242 6.32 -2.70 -12.52
C VAL A 242 5.78 -3.97 -11.86
N THR A 243 4.74 -3.86 -11.02
CA THR A 243 4.16 -5.04 -10.36
C THR A 243 3.51 -5.99 -11.38
N GLY A 244 2.72 -5.47 -12.33
CA GLY A 244 2.04 -6.26 -13.35
C GLY A 244 2.99 -7.05 -14.23
N ASN A 245 4.04 -6.43 -14.80
CA ASN A 245 5.01 -7.17 -15.61
C ASN A 245 5.88 -8.12 -14.77
N THR A 246 6.20 -7.77 -13.52
CA THR A 246 6.88 -8.71 -12.59
C THR A 246 6.07 -10.00 -12.47
N VAL A 247 4.75 -9.92 -12.31
CA VAL A 247 3.87 -11.10 -12.20
C VAL A 247 3.77 -11.86 -13.53
N VAL A 248 3.77 -11.16 -14.68
CA VAL A 248 3.82 -11.81 -16.01
C VAL A 248 5.08 -12.68 -16.15
N GLU A 249 6.23 -12.16 -15.76
CA GLU A 249 7.49 -12.89 -15.81
C GLU A 249 7.56 -14.03 -14.79
N LEU A 250 7.01 -13.80 -13.60
CA LEU A 250 6.90 -14.81 -12.56
C LEU A 250 6.09 -16.01 -13.06
N ALA A 251 4.98 -15.80 -13.76
CA ALA A 251 4.19 -16.90 -14.32
C ALA A 251 5.00 -17.76 -15.31
N ALA A 252 5.81 -17.14 -16.15
CA ALA A 252 6.71 -17.86 -17.05
C ALA A 252 7.79 -18.64 -16.28
N LYS A 253 8.31 -18.08 -15.18
CA LYS A 253 9.27 -18.76 -14.30
C LYS A 253 8.63 -19.96 -13.59
N LEU A 254 7.44 -19.81 -13.02
CA LEU A 254 6.71 -20.88 -12.33
C LEU A 254 6.41 -22.05 -13.29
N ALA A 255 6.02 -21.76 -14.53
CA ALA A 255 5.77 -22.81 -15.52
C ALA A 255 7.02 -23.65 -15.82
N ARG A 256 8.21 -23.02 -15.89
CA ARG A 256 9.49 -23.74 -16.04
C ARG A 256 9.82 -24.62 -14.82
N GLN A 257 9.26 -24.31 -13.66
CA GLN A 257 9.36 -25.11 -12.43
C GLN A 257 8.24 -26.17 -12.33
N GLY A 258 7.41 -26.33 -13.36
CA GLY A 258 6.28 -27.27 -13.35
C GLY A 258 5.05 -26.77 -12.60
N ILE A 259 4.97 -25.47 -12.30
CA ILE A 259 3.87 -24.87 -11.54
C ILE A 259 2.98 -24.06 -12.48
N GLY A 260 1.76 -24.55 -12.68
CA GLY A 260 0.78 -23.96 -13.59
C GLY A 260 1.20 -23.97 -15.06
N LYS A 261 0.48 -23.19 -15.88
CA LYS A 261 0.58 -23.23 -17.35
C LYS A 261 1.16 -21.96 -17.98
N GLY A 262 2.02 -21.24 -17.24
CA GLY A 262 2.63 -19.99 -17.73
C GLY A 262 1.67 -18.80 -17.72
N LYS A 263 0.61 -18.90 -16.92
CA LYS A 263 -0.46 -17.92 -16.80
C LYS A 263 -0.95 -17.84 -15.35
N VAL A 264 -1.39 -16.65 -14.95
CA VAL A 264 -2.08 -16.42 -13.68
C VAL A 264 -3.58 -16.47 -13.90
N ALA A 265 -4.27 -17.36 -13.20
CA ALA A 265 -5.72 -17.50 -13.25
C ALA A 265 -6.43 -16.33 -12.53
N ALA A 266 -5.89 -15.89 -11.38
CA ALA A 266 -6.42 -14.74 -10.66
C ALA A 266 -5.34 -13.90 -9.97
N PHE A 267 -5.52 -12.58 -9.95
CA PHE A 267 -4.76 -11.65 -9.15
C PHE A 267 -5.66 -11.10 -8.05
N VAL A 268 -5.26 -11.35 -6.80
CA VAL A 268 -6.04 -11.00 -5.62
C VAL A 268 -5.33 -9.88 -4.89
N SER A 269 -6.01 -8.78 -4.61
CA SER A 269 -5.43 -7.65 -3.90
C SER A 269 -6.43 -6.97 -2.97
N ALA A 270 -6.06 -6.88 -1.70
CA ALA A 270 -6.72 -6.04 -0.72
C ALA A 270 -6.46 -4.57 -1.04
N MET A 271 -7.51 -3.76 -0.93
CA MET A 271 -7.55 -2.41 -1.50
C MET A 271 -7.56 -1.37 -0.39
N GLY A 272 -6.47 -0.60 -0.31
CA GLY A 272 -6.46 0.74 0.28
C GLY A 272 -6.62 1.77 -0.83
N SER A 273 -5.49 2.37 -1.24
CA SER A 273 -5.48 3.29 -2.40
C SER A 273 -5.86 2.69 -3.75
N ALA A 274 -5.97 1.35 -3.85
CA ALA A 274 -6.24 0.59 -5.08
C ALA A 274 -5.18 0.78 -6.20
N GLY A 275 -3.98 1.27 -5.88
CA GLY A 275 -2.88 1.24 -6.84
C GLY A 275 -2.48 -0.19 -7.20
N THR A 276 -2.34 -1.07 -6.21
CA THR A 276 -1.78 -2.42 -6.41
C THR A 276 -2.67 -3.33 -7.26
N ILE A 277 -4.00 -3.20 -7.18
CA ILE A 277 -4.93 -3.98 -7.99
C ILE A 277 -4.81 -3.66 -9.50
N ALA A 278 -4.20 -2.52 -9.87
CA ALA A 278 -3.89 -2.16 -11.25
C ALA A 278 -2.90 -3.13 -11.94
N ALA A 279 -2.14 -3.92 -11.19
CA ALA A 279 -1.37 -5.03 -11.75
C ALA A 279 -2.30 -6.00 -12.51
N GLY A 280 -3.53 -6.20 -12.03
CA GLY A 280 -4.57 -6.97 -12.71
C GLY A 280 -4.89 -6.46 -14.11
N ASP A 281 -4.92 -5.13 -14.33
CA ASP A 281 -5.18 -4.55 -15.65
C ASP A 281 -4.13 -5.00 -16.68
N ARG A 282 -2.86 -4.98 -16.27
CA ARG A 282 -1.75 -5.45 -17.10
C ARG A 282 -1.84 -6.96 -17.35
N LEU A 283 -2.19 -7.73 -16.32
CA LEU A 283 -2.35 -9.19 -16.42
C LEU A 283 -3.51 -9.56 -17.35
N LYS A 284 -4.62 -8.82 -17.31
CA LYS A 284 -5.76 -9.05 -18.19
C LYS A 284 -5.47 -8.71 -19.66
N GLN A 285 -4.61 -7.73 -19.93
CA GLN A 285 -4.09 -7.51 -21.29
C GLN A 285 -3.22 -8.66 -21.79
N LYS A 286 -2.50 -9.35 -20.89
CA LYS A 286 -1.69 -10.52 -21.23
C LYS A 286 -2.55 -11.79 -21.36
N TRP A 287 -3.54 -11.94 -20.49
CA TRP A 287 -4.43 -13.09 -20.38
C TRP A 287 -5.89 -12.61 -20.18
N PRO A 288 -6.69 -12.49 -21.25
CA PRO A 288 -8.01 -11.85 -21.19
C PRO A 288 -9.01 -12.49 -20.22
N ASP A 289 -8.88 -13.77 -19.93
CA ASP A 289 -9.74 -14.56 -19.03
C ASP A 289 -9.24 -14.60 -17.58
N HIS A 290 -8.13 -13.92 -17.27
CA HIS A 290 -7.63 -13.69 -15.92
C HIS A 290 -8.67 -12.97 -15.05
N LYS A 291 -8.80 -13.38 -13.77
CA LYS A 291 -9.68 -12.74 -12.80
C LYS A 291 -8.95 -11.73 -11.91
N ILE A 292 -9.51 -10.53 -11.80
CA ILE A 292 -9.07 -9.51 -10.86
C ILE A 292 -10.04 -9.52 -9.67
N VAL A 293 -9.54 -9.84 -8.47
CA VAL A 293 -10.35 -9.92 -7.26
C VAL A 293 -9.86 -8.89 -6.24
N GLY A 294 -10.74 -7.93 -5.92
CA GLY A 294 -10.50 -6.95 -4.87
C GLY A 294 -10.93 -7.48 -3.51
N LEU A 295 -10.19 -7.13 -2.46
CA LEU A 295 -10.57 -7.44 -1.08
C LEU A 295 -10.78 -6.18 -0.24
N GLU A 296 -11.73 -6.26 0.68
CA GLU A 296 -12.00 -5.24 1.70
C GLU A 296 -12.42 -5.87 3.03
N PRO A 297 -12.31 -5.16 4.16
CA PRO A 297 -12.69 -5.69 5.47
C PRO A 297 -14.22 -5.80 5.60
N ILE A 298 -14.72 -6.89 6.20
CA ILE A 298 -16.16 -7.07 6.53
C ILE A 298 -16.65 -5.95 7.44
N GLN A 299 -15.80 -5.47 8.34
CA GLN A 299 -16.13 -4.45 9.35
C GLN A 299 -16.21 -3.04 8.76
N CYS A 300 -15.68 -2.80 7.56
CA CYS A 300 -15.73 -1.51 6.87
C CYS A 300 -15.80 -1.68 5.35
N PRO A 301 -16.86 -2.31 4.82
CA PRO A 301 -16.87 -2.77 3.44
C PRO A 301 -17.35 -1.65 2.51
N THR A 302 -16.41 -1.00 1.84
CA THR A 302 -16.61 0.21 1.04
C THR A 302 -17.43 -0.05 -0.21
N LEU A 303 -16.99 -0.99 -1.04
CA LEU A 303 -17.63 -1.29 -2.32
C LEU A 303 -18.78 -2.30 -2.17
N TYR A 304 -18.79 -3.09 -1.09
CA TYR A 304 -19.88 -4.02 -0.82
C TYR A 304 -21.10 -3.29 -0.24
N TRP A 305 -20.91 -2.43 0.78
CA TRP A 305 -21.99 -1.73 1.51
C TRP A 305 -21.68 -0.27 1.89
N ASN A 306 -21.04 0.50 1.00
CA ASN A 306 -20.88 1.95 1.14
C ASN A 306 -20.09 2.41 2.39
N GLY A 307 -19.17 1.59 2.91
CA GLY A 307 -18.04 2.08 3.71
C GLY A 307 -18.34 2.52 5.14
N TYR A 308 -19.36 1.95 5.79
CA TYR A 308 -19.62 2.21 7.21
C TYR A 308 -18.81 1.27 8.12
N GLY A 309 -18.21 1.81 9.19
CA GLY A 309 -17.55 1.04 10.25
C GLY A 309 -16.10 1.44 10.54
N SER A 310 -15.33 0.53 11.12
CA SER A 310 -13.87 0.63 11.32
C SER A 310 -13.31 -0.78 11.33
N HIS A 311 -12.02 -0.95 11.08
CA HIS A 311 -11.40 -2.27 11.01
C HIS A 311 -9.92 -2.23 11.39
N ASP A 312 -9.37 -3.41 11.68
CA ASP A 312 -7.98 -3.56 12.14
C ASP A 312 -7.02 -4.09 11.06
N ILE A 313 -7.49 -4.31 9.82
CA ILE A 313 -6.61 -4.64 8.69
C ILE A 313 -5.88 -3.39 8.20
N GLN A 314 -4.70 -3.13 8.76
CA GLN A 314 -3.94 -1.92 8.44
C GLN A 314 -3.39 -1.94 6.99
N GLY A 315 -3.54 -0.82 6.28
CA GLY A 315 -3.14 -0.59 4.89
C GLY A 315 -4.25 -0.73 3.83
N ILE A 316 -5.51 -0.96 4.22
CA ILE A 316 -6.66 -1.19 3.32
C ILE A 316 -7.93 -0.50 3.84
N GLY A 317 -9.05 -0.51 3.11
CA GLY A 317 -10.39 -0.26 3.68
C GLY A 317 -10.74 1.20 4.01
N ASP A 318 -10.30 2.14 3.17
CA ASP A 318 -10.31 3.60 3.40
C ASP A 318 -11.70 4.32 3.32
N LYS A 319 -12.83 3.61 3.35
CA LYS A 319 -14.22 4.16 3.26
C LYS A 319 -14.60 4.92 2.00
N HIS A 320 -13.79 4.85 0.95
CA HIS A 320 -14.13 5.50 -0.31
C HIS A 320 -13.60 4.74 -1.53
N ALA A 321 -14.32 4.85 -2.64
CA ALA A 321 -13.81 4.40 -3.93
C ALA A 321 -12.78 5.40 -4.44
N THR A 322 -11.53 4.99 -4.59
CA THR A 322 -10.42 5.90 -4.96
C THR A 322 -10.49 6.28 -6.44
N TRP A 323 -9.97 7.47 -6.79
CA TRP A 323 -10.05 7.97 -8.16
C TRP A 323 -9.31 7.06 -9.13
N ILE A 324 -8.14 6.55 -8.72
CA ILE A 324 -7.28 5.68 -9.52
C ILE A 324 -7.75 4.22 -9.65
N HIS A 325 -8.86 3.83 -9.00
CA HIS A 325 -9.34 2.45 -9.03
C HIS A 325 -10.14 2.14 -10.31
N ASN A 326 -9.62 1.27 -11.19
CA ASN A 326 -10.35 0.76 -12.35
C ASN A 326 -11.39 -0.31 -11.98
N VAL A 327 -12.48 0.11 -11.32
CA VAL A 327 -13.55 -0.78 -10.85
C VAL A 327 -14.25 -1.54 -11.99
N TRP A 328 -14.21 -1.02 -13.22
CA TRP A 328 -14.81 -1.67 -14.40
C TRP A 328 -14.07 -2.92 -14.85
N ASN A 329 -12.80 -3.04 -14.47
CA ASN A 329 -12.00 -4.20 -14.84
C ASN A 329 -11.95 -5.28 -13.75
N MET A 330 -12.52 -5.01 -12.57
CA MET A 330 -12.54 -5.94 -11.43
C MET A 330 -13.65 -7.00 -11.59
N ASP A 331 -13.31 -8.28 -11.49
CA ASP A 331 -14.24 -9.41 -11.70
C ASP A 331 -15.05 -9.76 -10.45
N ALA A 332 -14.49 -9.57 -9.26
CA ALA A 332 -15.18 -9.80 -8.00
C ALA A 332 -14.60 -8.97 -6.87
N LEU A 333 -15.45 -8.73 -5.87
CA LEU A 333 -15.09 -8.19 -4.58
C LEU A 333 -15.37 -9.25 -3.52
N MET A 334 -14.42 -9.49 -2.62
CA MET A 334 -14.60 -10.42 -1.50
C MET A 334 -14.23 -9.75 -0.18
N CYS A 335 -15.11 -9.82 0.81
CA CYS A 335 -14.79 -9.28 2.13
C CYS A 335 -14.12 -10.33 3.02
N ILE A 336 -13.14 -9.89 3.81
CA ILE A 336 -12.38 -10.70 4.76
C ILE A 336 -12.52 -10.10 6.16
N ASP A 337 -12.65 -10.98 7.15
CA ASP A 337 -12.77 -10.59 8.54
C ASP A 337 -11.42 -10.10 9.12
N ASP A 338 -11.44 -8.97 9.82
CA ASP A 338 -10.21 -8.36 10.33
C ASP A 338 -9.56 -9.12 11.50
N ILE A 339 -10.36 -9.73 12.37
CA ILE A 339 -9.85 -10.52 13.49
C ILE A 339 -9.29 -11.85 12.99
N GLU A 340 -9.88 -12.45 11.95
CA GLU A 340 -9.29 -13.60 11.25
C GLU A 340 -7.91 -13.24 10.65
N CYS A 341 -7.74 -12.03 10.10
CA CYS A 341 -6.43 -11.57 9.61
C CYS A 341 -5.39 -11.43 10.73
N LYS A 342 -5.74 -10.81 11.86
CA LYS A 342 -4.83 -10.65 13.01
C LYS A 342 -4.47 -12.00 13.64
N LYS A 343 -5.46 -12.87 13.84
CA LYS A 343 -5.25 -14.22 14.39
C LYS A 343 -4.45 -15.11 13.44
N GLY A 344 -4.68 -14.97 12.13
CA GLY A 344 -3.91 -15.64 11.10
C GLY A 344 -2.45 -15.17 11.08
N LEU A 345 -2.19 -13.87 11.26
CA LEU A 345 -0.84 -13.36 11.42
C LEU A 345 -0.19 -13.94 12.68
N GLN A 346 -0.88 -13.87 13.83
CA GLN A 346 -0.40 -14.45 15.08
C GLN A 346 -0.05 -15.95 14.92
N PHE A 347 -0.87 -16.71 14.20
CA PHE A 347 -0.60 -18.11 13.86
C PHE A 347 0.70 -18.29 13.07
N LEU A 348 0.96 -17.44 12.06
CA LEU A 348 2.15 -17.56 11.21
C LEU A 348 3.44 -17.17 11.94
N VAL A 349 3.38 -16.26 12.91
CA VAL A 349 4.58 -15.64 13.51
C VAL A 349 4.94 -16.22 14.87
N GLU A 350 3.98 -16.68 15.65
CA GLU A 350 4.25 -17.25 16.97
C GLU A 350 4.62 -18.74 16.90
N GLN A 351 5.46 -19.17 17.84
CA GLN A 351 6.02 -20.53 17.86
C GLN A 351 4.98 -21.66 17.80
N PRO A 352 3.84 -21.62 18.50
CA PRO A 352 2.87 -22.72 18.46
C PRO A 352 2.30 -22.98 17.06
N GLY A 353 2.00 -21.93 16.30
CA GLY A 353 1.49 -22.09 14.93
C GLY A 353 2.57 -22.59 13.97
N ARG A 354 3.79 -22.08 14.10
CA ARG A 354 4.97 -22.59 13.37
C ARG A 354 5.22 -24.08 13.65
N LYS A 355 5.15 -24.49 14.91
CA LYS A 355 5.34 -25.88 15.35
C LYS A 355 4.30 -26.81 14.74
N ILE A 356 3.04 -26.40 14.64
CA ILE A 356 2.02 -27.19 13.96
C ILE A 356 2.37 -27.44 12.49
N LEU A 357 2.80 -26.40 11.78
CA LEU A 357 3.18 -26.52 10.37
C LEU A 357 4.36 -27.48 10.17
N VAL A 358 5.34 -27.46 11.08
CA VAL A 358 6.51 -28.37 11.02
C VAL A 358 6.16 -29.78 11.50
N ASP A 359 5.69 -29.93 12.73
CA ASP A 359 5.58 -31.22 13.40
C ASP A 359 4.38 -32.04 12.89
N ARG A 360 3.25 -31.38 12.63
CA ARG A 360 2.01 -32.05 12.22
C ARG A 360 1.87 -32.16 10.71
N TYR A 361 2.33 -31.17 9.97
CA TYR A 361 2.19 -31.11 8.52
C TYR A 361 3.50 -31.36 7.76
N GLY A 362 4.62 -31.53 8.46
CA GLY A 362 5.91 -31.90 7.85
C GLY A 362 6.54 -30.80 7.00
N LEU A 363 6.14 -29.53 7.18
CA LEU A 363 6.73 -28.44 6.41
C LEU A 363 8.18 -28.19 6.84
N PRO A 364 9.12 -27.96 5.89
CA PRO A 364 10.49 -27.61 6.23
C PRO A 364 10.55 -26.35 7.11
N GLU A 365 11.31 -26.41 8.21
CA GLU A 365 11.45 -25.30 9.16
C GLU A 365 11.84 -23.99 8.47
N GLY A 366 12.78 -24.03 7.53
CA GLY A 366 13.21 -22.84 6.78
C GLY A 366 12.09 -22.17 5.97
N LYS A 367 11.12 -22.96 5.47
CA LYS A 367 9.95 -22.42 4.75
C LYS A 367 8.99 -21.76 5.73
N VAL A 368 8.74 -22.38 6.87
CA VAL A 368 7.89 -21.83 7.95
C VAL A 368 8.49 -20.55 8.52
N GLU A 369 9.80 -20.54 8.77
CA GLU A 369 10.54 -19.35 9.21
C GLU A 369 10.42 -18.22 8.18
N LYS A 370 10.66 -18.50 6.90
CA LYS A 370 10.50 -17.48 5.85
C LYS A 370 9.08 -16.91 5.81
N MET A 371 8.04 -17.76 5.87
CA MET A 371 6.65 -17.29 5.93
C MET A 371 6.39 -16.41 7.16
N SER A 372 6.91 -16.78 8.33
CA SER A 372 6.74 -15.99 9.56
C SER A 372 7.28 -14.56 9.46
N GLN A 373 8.20 -14.32 8.52
CA GLN A 373 8.87 -13.04 8.36
C GLN A 373 8.29 -12.15 7.27
N ILE A 374 7.59 -12.70 6.26
CA ILE A 374 7.16 -11.94 5.07
C ILE A 374 5.71 -11.44 5.14
N PHE A 375 4.92 -11.90 6.10
CA PHE A 375 3.51 -11.51 6.24
C PHE A 375 3.32 -10.35 7.21
N GLY A 376 2.56 -9.34 6.77
CA GLY A 376 1.83 -8.40 7.63
C GLY A 376 0.33 -8.74 7.66
N ILE A 377 -0.48 -7.94 8.37
CA ILE A 377 -1.92 -8.21 8.54
C ILE A 377 -2.66 -8.20 7.19
N SER A 378 -2.36 -7.20 6.33
CA SER A 378 -2.94 -7.13 4.98
C SER A 378 -2.43 -8.25 4.05
N GLY A 379 -1.22 -8.78 4.28
CA GLY A 379 -0.73 -9.97 3.59
C GLY A 379 -1.54 -11.21 3.92
N VAL A 380 -1.97 -11.35 5.19
CA VAL A 380 -2.88 -12.42 5.60
C VAL A 380 -4.26 -12.24 4.96
N CYS A 381 -4.80 -11.01 4.94
CA CYS A 381 -6.04 -10.70 4.21
C CYS A 381 -5.97 -11.17 2.76
N ASN A 382 -4.87 -10.85 2.08
CA ASN A 382 -4.58 -11.29 0.71
C ASN A 382 -4.53 -12.81 0.54
N LEU A 383 -3.84 -13.51 1.45
CA LEU A 383 -3.80 -14.98 1.44
C LEU A 383 -5.19 -15.58 1.64
N LEU A 384 -5.96 -15.08 2.61
CA LEU A 384 -7.32 -15.54 2.89
C LEU A 384 -8.26 -15.27 1.70
N GLY A 385 -8.12 -14.12 1.04
CA GLY A 385 -8.84 -13.82 -0.19
C GLY A 385 -8.42 -14.71 -1.36
N ALA A 386 -7.15 -15.11 -1.45
CA ALA A 386 -6.68 -16.06 -2.46
C ALA A 386 -7.24 -17.47 -2.25
N ILE A 387 -7.32 -17.93 -0.99
CA ILE A 387 -7.98 -19.21 -0.64
C ILE A 387 -9.48 -19.13 -0.99
N LYS A 388 -10.17 -18.05 -0.61
CA LYS A 388 -11.59 -17.81 -0.94
C LYS A 388 -11.79 -17.79 -2.46
N THR A 389 -10.89 -17.14 -3.21
CA THR A 389 -10.90 -17.09 -4.68
C THR A 389 -10.73 -18.47 -5.31
N ALA A 390 -9.77 -19.27 -4.83
CA ALA A 390 -9.55 -20.62 -5.32
C ALA A 390 -10.81 -21.48 -5.18
N LYS A 391 -11.44 -21.43 -4.01
CA LYS A 391 -12.66 -22.18 -3.71
C LYS A 391 -13.87 -21.68 -4.51
N PHE A 392 -14.05 -20.36 -4.61
CA PHE A 392 -15.20 -19.76 -5.30
C PHE A 392 -15.20 -20.06 -6.81
N TYR A 393 -14.05 -19.92 -7.47
CA TYR A 393 -13.93 -20.19 -8.91
C TYR A 393 -13.61 -21.64 -9.26
N GLY A 394 -13.41 -22.51 -8.27
CA GLY A 394 -13.10 -23.93 -8.49
C GLY A 394 -11.72 -24.17 -9.11
N TYR A 395 -10.73 -23.33 -8.78
CA TYR A 395 -9.36 -23.45 -9.29
C TYR A 395 -8.64 -24.66 -8.68
N GLY A 396 -7.87 -25.37 -9.51
CA GLY A 396 -7.16 -26.59 -9.15
C GLY A 396 -5.65 -26.50 -9.36
N ARG A 397 -4.96 -27.65 -9.31
CA ARG A 397 -3.48 -27.77 -9.37
C ARG A 397 -2.78 -27.11 -10.57
N ASP A 398 -3.51 -26.87 -11.66
CA ASP A 398 -2.97 -26.23 -12.86
C ASP A 398 -3.11 -24.69 -12.83
N ASP A 399 -3.87 -24.17 -11.88
CA ASP A 399 -4.15 -22.75 -11.74
C ASP A 399 -3.16 -22.10 -10.77
N VAL A 400 -2.78 -20.87 -11.12
CA VAL A 400 -1.92 -20.03 -10.31
C VAL A 400 -2.70 -18.79 -9.90
N ILE A 401 -2.81 -18.56 -8.60
CA ILE A 401 -3.36 -17.35 -8.02
C ILE A 401 -2.19 -16.55 -7.46
N VAL A 402 -2.05 -15.30 -7.88
CA VAL A 402 -1.01 -14.41 -7.37
C VAL A 402 -1.63 -13.35 -6.46
N THR A 403 -0.99 -13.10 -5.32
CA THR A 403 -1.33 -12.01 -4.41
C THR A 403 -0.06 -11.38 -3.84
N VAL A 404 -0.19 -10.41 -2.94
CA VAL A 404 0.90 -9.55 -2.47
C VAL A 404 1.00 -9.46 -0.95
N CYS A 405 2.20 -9.58 -0.41
CA CYS A 405 2.52 -9.12 0.94
C CYS A 405 3.04 -7.68 0.86
N THR A 406 2.16 -6.74 1.22
CA THR A 406 2.45 -5.30 1.12
C THR A 406 3.57 -4.84 2.05
N ASP A 407 3.65 -5.46 3.21
CA ASP A 407 4.64 -5.26 4.26
C ASP A 407 4.77 -6.55 5.10
N ALA A 408 5.55 -6.49 6.17
CA ALA A 408 5.95 -7.63 6.98
C ALA A 408 5.67 -7.41 8.49
N ILE A 409 5.96 -8.44 9.29
CA ILE A 409 5.69 -8.50 10.74
C ILE A 409 6.40 -7.42 11.57
N ASP A 410 7.48 -6.84 11.06
CA ASP A 410 8.30 -5.82 11.74
C ASP A 410 7.51 -4.57 12.17
N ARG A 411 6.32 -4.36 11.60
CA ARG A 411 5.41 -3.23 11.89
C ARG A 411 4.31 -3.54 12.90
N TYR A 412 4.19 -4.81 13.29
CA TYR A 412 3.02 -5.34 13.98
C TYR A 412 3.34 -6.06 15.29
N TRP A 413 4.58 -5.97 15.80
CA TRP A 413 4.93 -6.58 17.09
C TRP A 413 4.12 -6.04 18.25
N SER A 414 3.89 -4.71 18.32
CA SER A 414 2.98 -4.11 19.31
C SER A 414 1.54 -4.64 19.19
N VAL A 415 1.08 -4.90 17.96
CA VAL A 415 -0.25 -5.48 17.69
C VAL A 415 -0.30 -6.95 18.15
N MET A 416 0.74 -7.74 17.89
CA MET A 416 0.82 -9.13 18.35
C MET A 416 0.89 -9.22 19.88
N GLU A 417 1.61 -8.30 20.53
CA GLU A 417 1.62 -8.20 21.99
C GLU A 417 0.22 -7.85 22.54
N GLN A 418 -0.47 -6.89 21.91
CA GLN A 418 -1.84 -6.55 22.28
C GLN A 418 -2.79 -7.74 22.09
N MET A 419 -2.67 -8.48 20.99
CA MET A 419 -3.44 -9.72 20.75
C MET A 419 -3.23 -10.73 21.89
N SER A 420 -1.98 -10.95 22.30
CA SER A 420 -1.65 -11.83 23.43
C SER A 420 -2.22 -11.33 24.77
N ARG A 421 -2.25 -10.01 24.99
CA ARG A 421 -2.84 -9.42 26.20
C ARG A 421 -4.37 -9.52 26.21
N THR A 422 -5.02 -9.36 25.07
CA THR A 422 -6.49 -9.35 24.95
C THR A 422 -7.08 -10.77 24.91
N TYR A 423 -6.47 -11.69 24.17
CA TYR A 423 -7.01 -13.03 23.93
C TYR A 423 -6.23 -14.15 24.64
N GLY A 424 -5.17 -13.80 25.36
CA GLY A 424 -4.22 -14.75 25.91
C GLY A 424 -3.14 -15.15 24.90
N LYS A 425 -2.03 -15.69 25.40
CA LYS A 425 -0.99 -16.29 24.55
C LYS A 425 -1.57 -17.51 23.85
N MET A 426 -1.29 -17.64 22.55
CA MET A 426 -1.70 -18.81 21.79
C MET A 426 -0.93 -20.04 22.29
N ASP A 427 -1.63 -21.16 22.47
CA ASP A 427 -1.03 -22.48 22.70
C ASP A 427 -1.21 -23.36 21.45
N GLU A 428 -0.75 -24.61 21.51
CA GLU A 428 -0.88 -25.54 20.39
C GLU A 428 -2.34 -25.88 20.04
N THR A 429 -3.25 -25.87 21.02
CA THR A 429 -4.66 -26.17 20.79
C THR A 429 -5.32 -25.03 20.00
N GLU A 430 -5.13 -23.80 20.46
CA GLU A 430 -5.64 -22.60 19.79
C GLU A 430 -5.01 -22.43 18.40
N ALA A 431 -3.70 -22.72 18.25
CA ALA A 431 -3.04 -22.68 16.96
C ALA A 431 -3.63 -23.70 15.97
N ALA A 432 -3.95 -24.92 16.42
CA ALA A 432 -4.60 -25.93 15.58
C ALA A 432 -6.02 -25.51 15.18
N ALA A 433 -6.77 -24.93 16.12
CA ALA A 433 -8.11 -24.42 15.86
C ALA A 433 -8.08 -23.28 14.82
N ARG A 434 -7.11 -22.36 14.91
CA ARG A 434 -6.94 -21.26 13.95
C ARG A 434 -6.56 -21.73 12.56
N LEU A 435 -5.62 -22.67 12.43
CA LEU A 435 -5.25 -23.25 11.14
C LEU A 435 -6.51 -23.76 10.40
N VAL A 436 -7.31 -24.55 11.12
CA VAL A 436 -8.51 -25.18 10.55
C VAL A 436 -9.61 -24.15 10.27
N SER A 437 -9.96 -23.31 11.25
CA SER A 437 -11.09 -22.39 11.14
C SER A 437 -10.84 -21.20 10.21
N ILE A 438 -9.61 -20.68 10.16
CA ILE A 438 -9.27 -19.47 9.39
C ILE A 438 -8.79 -19.83 7.99
N PHE A 439 -7.86 -20.78 7.86
CA PHE A 439 -7.28 -21.10 6.55
C PHE A 439 -8.05 -22.24 5.87
N HIS A 440 -8.14 -23.41 6.51
CA HIS A 440 -8.69 -24.60 5.84
C HIS A 440 -10.17 -24.47 5.50
N HIS A 441 -10.96 -23.87 6.39
CA HIS A 441 -12.39 -23.63 6.21
C HIS A 441 -12.73 -22.20 5.84
N GLN A 442 -11.82 -21.51 5.13
CA GLN A 442 -12.13 -20.17 4.67
C GLN A 442 -13.46 -20.13 3.92
N LYS A 443 -14.37 -19.27 4.40
CA LYS A 443 -15.81 -19.26 4.07
C LYS A 443 -16.03 -18.77 2.63
N LEU A 444 -17.19 -19.04 2.05
CA LEU A 444 -17.62 -18.53 0.73
C LEU A 444 -18.74 -17.50 0.85
N ASP A 445 -18.69 -16.69 1.92
CA ASP A 445 -19.60 -15.59 2.20
C ASP A 445 -19.02 -14.24 1.71
N TRP A 446 -19.82 -13.18 1.74
CA TRP A 446 -19.38 -11.81 1.39
C TRP A 446 -18.67 -11.69 0.04
N ILE A 447 -19.25 -12.31 -0.99
CA ILE A 447 -18.74 -12.26 -2.36
C ILE A 447 -19.73 -11.46 -3.21
N LYS A 448 -19.20 -10.48 -3.96
CA LYS A 448 -19.98 -9.70 -4.92
C LYS A 448 -19.28 -9.74 -6.28
N GLU A 449 -19.90 -10.40 -7.25
CA GLU A 449 -19.39 -10.45 -8.61
C GLU A 449 -19.53 -9.11 -9.33
N GLY A 450 -18.55 -8.81 -10.17
CA GLY A 450 -18.45 -7.63 -11.02
C GLY A 450 -19.39 -7.69 -12.22
N THR A 451 -20.69 -7.75 -11.96
CA THR A 451 -21.71 -7.55 -13.01
C THR A 451 -21.73 -6.08 -13.46
N ARG A 452 -22.33 -5.80 -14.62
CA ARG A 452 -22.50 -4.41 -15.09
C ARG A 452 -23.22 -3.52 -14.07
N GLN A 453 -24.22 -4.05 -13.35
CA GLN A 453 -24.90 -3.31 -12.29
C GLN A 453 -23.97 -3.05 -11.11
N THR A 454 -23.20 -4.07 -10.70
CA THR A 454 -22.21 -3.95 -9.64
C THR A 454 -21.14 -2.91 -9.98
N HIS A 455 -20.57 -2.93 -11.19
CA HIS A 455 -19.60 -1.94 -11.64
C HIS A 455 -20.15 -0.52 -11.61
N ASN A 456 -21.40 -0.33 -12.06
CA ASN A 456 -22.06 0.96 -11.96
C ASN A 456 -22.16 1.45 -10.50
N GLN A 457 -22.53 0.57 -9.57
CA GLN A 457 -22.60 0.93 -8.14
C GLN A 457 -21.23 1.36 -7.61
N TRP A 458 -20.19 0.55 -7.85
CA TRP A 458 -18.82 0.84 -7.41
C TRP A 458 -18.27 2.12 -8.03
N HIS A 459 -18.53 2.33 -9.31
CA HIS A 459 -18.08 3.52 -10.03
C HIS A 459 -18.78 4.78 -9.53
N ASN A 460 -20.10 4.73 -9.31
CA ASN A 460 -20.86 5.88 -8.83
C ASN A 460 -20.47 6.28 -7.40
N LEU A 461 -19.91 5.39 -6.57
CA LEU A 461 -19.39 5.76 -5.24
C LEU A 461 -18.28 6.80 -5.32
N LYS A 462 -17.54 6.89 -6.44
CA LYS A 462 -16.52 7.93 -6.64
C LYS A 462 -17.13 9.33 -6.64
N TYR A 463 -18.39 9.49 -7.07
CA TYR A 463 -19.07 10.79 -7.15
C TYR A 463 -19.02 11.54 -5.81
N PHE A 464 -19.40 10.88 -4.72
CA PHE A 464 -19.53 11.53 -3.42
C PHE A 464 -18.20 12.04 -2.86
N THR A 465 -17.11 11.32 -3.07
CA THR A 465 -15.80 11.80 -2.61
C THR A 465 -15.20 12.75 -3.63
N TRP A 466 -15.14 12.37 -4.90
CA TRP A 466 -14.30 13.08 -5.87
C TRP A 466 -14.97 14.28 -6.51
N VAL A 467 -16.25 14.17 -6.85
CA VAL A 467 -17.00 15.27 -7.46
C VAL A 467 -17.44 16.25 -6.37
N GLU A 468 -18.24 15.77 -5.42
CA GLU A 468 -18.86 16.63 -4.40
C GLU A 468 -17.85 17.23 -3.41
N GLN A 469 -16.81 16.47 -3.01
CA GLN A 469 -15.91 16.90 -1.93
C GLN A 469 -14.51 17.31 -2.41
N GLN A 470 -14.00 16.75 -3.51
CA GLN A 470 -12.66 17.07 -4.03
C GLN A 470 -12.66 17.91 -5.32
N GLY A 471 -13.83 18.20 -5.89
CA GLY A 471 -13.97 19.13 -7.03
C GLY A 471 -13.54 18.58 -8.39
N LYS A 472 -13.48 17.25 -8.57
CA LYS A 472 -13.37 16.64 -9.91
C LYS A 472 -14.65 16.87 -10.70
N SER A 473 -14.57 16.87 -12.02
CA SER A 473 -15.75 17.04 -12.86
C SER A 473 -16.51 15.71 -13.07
N VAL A 474 -17.81 15.79 -13.31
CA VAL A 474 -18.64 14.62 -13.64
C VAL A 474 -18.21 14.04 -14.99
N GLU A 475 -17.80 14.89 -15.93
CA GLU A 475 -17.31 14.48 -17.25
C GLU A 475 -16.04 13.63 -17.12
N GLU A 476 -15.11 14.00 -16.23
CA GLU A 476 -13.90 13.21 -15.98
C GLU A 476 -14.25 11.87 -15.31
N LEU A 477 -15.22 11.85 -14.40
CA LEU A 477 -15.72 10.62 -13.78
C LEU A 477 -16.30 9.68 -14.84
N ASP A 478 -17.22 10.17 -15.67
CA ASP A 478 -17.87 9.37 -16.71
C ASP A 478 -16.88 8.88 -17.78
N ALA A 479 -15.83 9.65 -18.08
CA ALA A 479 -14.77 9.23 -18.99
C ALA A 479 -14.05 7.95 -18.50
N GLN A 480 -13.93 7.72 -17.19
CA GLN A 480 -13.31 6.50 -16.66
C GLN A 480 -14.11 5.22 -16.91
N ARG A 481 -15.34 5.31 -17.44
CA ARG A 481 -16.10 4.14 -17.88
C ARG A 481 -15.55 3.56 -19.18
N ASP A 482 -14.88 4.37 -20.00
CA ASP A 482 -14.29 3.96 -21.27
C ASP A 482 -12.92 3.31 -21.01
N PRO A 483 -12.69 2.06 -21.46
CA PRO A 483 -11.37 1.44 -21.41
C PRO A 483 -10.25 2.30 -22.04
N GLN A 484 -10.54 3.09 -23.08
CA GLN A 484 -9.56 3.98 -23.70
C GLN A 484 -9.00 5.01 -22.72
N TRP A 485 -9.82 5.50 -21.79
CA TRP A 485 -9.35 6.44 -20.77
C TRP A 485 -8.22 5.84 -19.93
N TRP A 486 -8.36 4.58 -19.52
CA TRP A 486 -7.32 3.88 -18.76
C TRP A 486 -6.08 3.58 -19.60
N LEU A 487 -6.26 3.20 -20.87
CA LEU A 487 -5.15 3.00 -21.79
C LEU A 487 -4.29 4.28 -21.93
N THR A 488 -4.90 5.47 -21.95
CA THR A 488 -4.14 6.74 -21.98
C THR A 488 -3.27 6.93 -20.74
N GLN A 489 -3.69 6.44 -19.56
CA GLN A 489 -2.85 6.51 -18.36
C GLN A 489 -1.69 5.52 -18.39
N GLN A 490 -1.88 4.37 -19.04
CA GLN A 490 -0.90 3.29 -19.14
C GLN A 490 0.23 3.60 -20.11
N VAL A 491 -0.08 4.19 -21.28
CA VAL A 491 0.94 4.53 -22.29
C VAL A 491 1.92 5.61 -21.83
N ARG A 492 1.52 6.44 -20.85
CA ARG A 492 2.37 7.49 -20.27
C ARG A 492 3.65 6.97 -19.62
N VAL A 493 3.70 5.70 -19.23
CA VAL A 493 4.91 5.10 -18.61
C VAL A 493 6.14 5.28 -19.50
N ALA A 494 6.01 4.98 -20.81
CA ALA A 494 7.12 5.12 -21.75
C ALA A 494 7.55 6.58 -21.93
N ASP A 495 6.61 7.52 -21.86
CA ASP A 495 6.92 8.95 -21.94
C ASP A 495 7.67 9.43 -20.70
N ILE A 496 7.25 8.98 -19.51
CA ILE A 496 7.90 9.31 -18.24
C ILE A 496 9.32 8.74 -18.21
N ASP A 497 9.52 7.49 -18.63
CA ASP A 497 10.86 6.88 -18.69
C ASP A 497 11.80 7.68 -19.59
N ARG A 498 11.34 8.09 -20.79
CA ARG A 498 12.12 8.95 -21.69
C ARG A 498 12.48 10.30 -21.04
N LEU A 499 11.57 10.90 -20.28
CA LEU A 499 11.82 12.15 -19.57
C LEU A 499 12.80 11.99 -18.41
N ILE A 500 12.72 10.89 -17.66
CA ILE A 500 13.69 10.53 -16.62
C ILE A 500 15.08 10.39 -17.23
N GLU A 501 15.22 9.59 -18.29
CA GLU A 501 16.51 9.35 -18.96
C GLU A 501 17.12 10.65 -19.51
N LYS A 502 16.30 11.51 -20.12
CA LYS A 502 16.73 12.82 -20.63
C LYS A 502 17.22 13.73 -19.52
N SER A 503 16.59 13.67 -18.34
CA SER A 503 16.90 14.55 -17.22
C SER A 503 18.16 14.13 -16.43
N ARG A 504 18.69 12.92 -16.67
CA ARG A 504 19.98 12.45 -16.11
C ARG A 504 21.20 12.79 -16.98
N LYS A 505 20.98 13.19 -18.24
CA LYS A 505 22.01 13.61 -19.20
C LYS A 505 22.20 15.11 -19.10
#